data_AF-A0A9K3HM46-F1
#
_entry.id   AF-A0A9K3HM46-F1
#
_cell.length_a   1.000
_cell.length_b   1.000
_cell.length_c   1.000
_cell.angle_alpha   90.00
_cell.angle_beta   90.00
_cell.angle_gamma   90.00
#
_symmetry.space_group_name_H-M   'P 1'
#
loop_
_entity.id
_entity.type
_entity.pdbx_description
1 polymer ?
#
loop_
_entity_poly.entity_id
_entity_poly.type
_entity_poly.pdbx_seq_one_letter_code
_entity_poly.pdbx_strand_id
1 'polypeptide(L)'
;MPEEIYNPIRVPEEVNLAARKWFKPLPDETQWKRYIKTKGEYSGQIRSWDFDEQHSLVMIKRTDGVQYFRPWAKFLQTLPARDLHHIAQLNLNSDTNVASIRGLIPHLVAESRASKWKTFKLAVGRGVKYFNKFTGKEEWKMVYPPARCLRKIPMRKFDLDKFDSLGYWYLDGKTGAAVITEKKVTVEIARILDPIWLVNLREAHLKKLQRLPLKYLKEDRELADQFIKVVQFCVKNKVWAGASTRSKDEEFKTT
;
A
#
# COMPACT_ATOMS: atom_id res chain seq x y z
N MET A 1 -13.93 -21.05 31.27
CA MET A 1 -12.90 -20.66 30.30
C MET A 1 -11.92 -19.75 31.03
N PRO A 2 -10.63 -20.10 31.13
CA PRO A 2 -9.68 -19.32 31.90
C PRO A 2 -9.27 -18.04 31.18
N GLU A 3 -9.12 -16.99 31.96
CA GLU A 3 -8.73 -15.62 31.60
C GLU A 3 -7.30 -15.53 31.04
N GLU A 4 -7.05 -14.48 30.26
CA GLU A 4 -5.81 -14.19 29.54
C GLU A 4 -4.56 -14.14 30.45
N ILE A 5 -3.44 -14.68 29.96
CA ILE A 5 -2.10 -14.30 30.43
C ILE A 5 -1.42 -13.52 29.29
N TYR A 6 -1.79 -12.25 29.15
CA TYR A 6 -0.92 -11.26 28.50
C TYR A 6 0.08 -10.79 29.56
N ASN A 7 1.34 -11.20 29.44
CA ASN A 7 2.41 -10.74 30.35
C ASN A 7 3.26 -9.70 29.61
N PRO A 8 2.98 -8.38 29.75
CA PRO A 8 3.86 -7.36 29.20
C PRO A 8 5.15 -7.34 30.02
N ILE A 9 6.27 -7.66 29.37
CA ILE A 9 7.60 -7.55 29.97
C ILE A 9 7.78 -6.10 30.47
N ARG A 10 7.97 -5.92 31.78
CA ARG A 10 8.34 -4.62 32.36
C ARG A 10 9.77 -4.30 31.93
N VAL A 11 9.87 -3.35 30.99
CA VAL A 11 11.14 -2.79 30.55
C VAL A 11 11.67 -1.86 31.65
N PRO A 12 12.92 -2.02 32.11
CA PRO A 12 13.52 -1.13 33.12
C PRO A 12 13.44 0.33 32.69
N GLU A 13 13.15 1.22 33.64
CA GLU A 13 12.86 2.64 33.35
C GLU A 13 14.03 3.36 32.66
N GLU A 14 15.25 2.90 32.92
CA GLU A 14 16.50 3.34 32.29
C GLU A 14 16.58 2.94 30.80
N VAL A 15 16.07 1.75 30.44
CA VAL A 15 15.94 1.29 29.05
C VAL A 15 14.83 2.05 28.34
N ASN A 16 13.78 2.46 29.05
CA ASN A 16 12.70 3.29 28.53
C ASN A 16 13.17 4.74 28.28
N LEU A 17 14.03 5.29 29.15
CA LEU A 17 14.66 6.60 28.95
C LEU A 17 15.69 6.60 27.81
N ALA A 18 16.46 5.51 27.64
CA ALA A 18 17.38 5.33 26.52
C ALA A 18 16.62 5.11 25.19
N ALA A 19 15.51 4.34 25.20
CA ALA A 19 14.65 4.15 24.05
C ALA A 19 13.98 5.46 23.59
N ARG A 20 13.59 6.36 24.52
CA ARG A 20 13.10 7.71 24.19
C ARG A 20 14.13 8.59 23.47
N LYS A 21 15.44 8.30 23.59
CA LYS A 21 16.51 8.98 22.85
C LYS A 21 16.75 8.40 21.44
N TRP A 22 16.37 7.14 21.21
CA TRP A 22 16.57 6.45 19.93
C TRP A 22 15.35 6.50 19.01
N PHE A 23 14.16 6.57 19.59
CA PHE A 23 12.94 6.84 18.84
C PHE A 23 12.68 8.34 18.87
N LYS A 24 13.01 9.02 17.76
CA LYS A 24 12.32 10.27 17.45
C LYS A 24 10.82 9.95 17.45
N PRO A 25 9.98 10.81 18.05
CA PRO A 25 8.54 10.66 17.93
C PRO A 25 8.20 10.47 16.45
N LEU A 26 7.35 9.47 16.18
CA LEU A 26 6.57 9.46 14.94
C LEU A 26 6.05 10.88 14.72
N PRO A 27 6.03 11.35 13.46
CA PRO A 27 5.65 12.70 13.21
C PRO A 27 4.38 13.12 13.94
N ASP A 28 4.55 14.16 14.73
CA ASP A 28 3.54 14.92 15.45
C ASP A 28 2.25 15.08 14.61
N GLU A 29 1.10 15.24 15.28
CA GLU A 29 -0.20 15.52 14.65
C GLU A 29 -0.14 16.62 13.58
N THR A 30 0.88 17.48 13.64
CA THR A 30 1.25 18.51 12.69
C THR A 30 1.73 18.00 11.32
N GLN A 31 2.38 16.82 11.24
CA GLN A 31 2.68 16.14 9.97
C GLN A 31 1.49 15.33 9.44
N TRP A 32 0.67 14.74 10.33
CA TRP A 32 -0.66 14.17 10.01
C TRP A 32 -1.60 15.23 9.40
N LYS A 33 -1.61 16.46 9.95
CA LYS A 33 -2.39 17.61 9.44
C LYS A 33 -1.81 18.26 8.17
N ARG A 34 -0.48 18.24 7.94
CA ARG A 34 0.15 18.69 6.68
C ARG A 34 -0.11 17.74 5.49
N TYR A 35 -0.48 16.49 5.77
CA TYR A 35 -0.82 15.45 4.79
C TYR A 35 -2.24 15.58 4.21
N ILE A 36 -3.18 16.05 5.03
CA ILE A 36 -4.65 15.92 4.88
C ILE A 36 -5.33 16.60 3.67
N LYS A 37 -4.71 17.49 2.86
CA LYS A 37 -5.54 18.40 2.03
C LYS A 37 -5.25 18.60 0.55
N THR A 38 -4.33 17.87 -0.07
CA THR A 38 -4.17 17.97 -1.54
C THR A 38 -3.31 16.84 -2.08
N LYS A 39 -3.95 15.78 -2.55
CA LYS A 39 -3.63 15.06 -3.80
C LYS A 39 -4.64 13.95 -4.00
N GLY A 40 -5.00 13.70 -5.26
CA GLY A 40 -5.90 12.60 -5.64
C GLY A 40 -5.49 11.28 -4.99
N GLU A 41 -6.19 10.99 -3.90
CA GLU A 41 -6.48 9.73 -3.23
C GLU A 41 -5.39 9.00 -2.42
N TYR A 42 -4.09 9.21 -2.61
CA TYR A 42 -3.09 8.59 -1.72
C TYR A 42 -1.91 9.51 -1.42
N SER A 43 -1.63 9.64 -0.13
CA SER A 43 -0.68 10.58 0.47
C SER A 43 0.59 9.91 0.99
N GLY A 44 0.54 8.60 1.27
CA GLY A 44 1.52 7.73 1.95
C GLY A 44 2.98 7.84 1.49
N GLN A 45 3.94 7.53 2.38
CA GLN A 45 5.33 7.34 1.97
C GLN A 45 5.37 6.14 1.00
N ILE A 46 6.06 6.30 -0.13
CA ILE A 46 6.26 5.19 -1.08
C ILE A 46 7.11 4.12 -0.40
N ARG A 47 6.61 2.89 -0.36
CA ARG A 47 7.30 1.74 0.23
C ARG A 47 7.95 0.88 -0.84
N SER A 48 7.18 0.62 -1.88
CA SER A 48 7.64 -0.16 -3.02
C SER A 48 6.81 0.18 -4.24
N TRP A 49 7.18 -0.39 -5.36
CA TRP A 49 6.41 -0.34 -6.58
C TRP A 49 6.59 -1.65 -7.34
N ASP A 50 5.62 -1.94 -8.19
CA ASP A 50 5.55 -3.21 -8.91
C ASP A 50 4.86 -3.01 -10.27
N PHE A 51 4.91 -4.02 -11.13
CA PHE A 51 4.17 -4.04 -12.37
C PHE A 51 3.15 -5.16 -12.39
N ASP A 52 1.90 -4.78 -12.55
CA ASP A 52 0.82 -5.72 -12.80
C ASP A 52 0.78 -6.08 -14.28
N GLU A 53 1.35 -7.23 -14.63
CA GLU A 53 1.38 -7.77 -15.99
C GLU A 53 -0.02 -8.02 -16.54
N GLN A 54 -0.96 -8.46 -15.70
CA GLN A 54 -2.32 -8.82 -16.13
C GLN A 54 -3.07 -7.61 -16.71
N HIS A 55 -2.86 -6.43 -16.14
CA HIS A 55 -3.52 -5.20 -16.58
C HIS A 55 -2.57 -4.22 -17.29
N SER A 56 -1.29 -4.58 -17.38
CA SER A 56 -0.21 -3.72 -17.86
C SER A 56 -0.18 -2.37 -17.13
N LEU A 57 -0.03 -2.39 -15.80
CA LEU A 57 -0.06 -1.19 -14.95
C LEU A 57 1.13 -1.11 -14.01
N VAL A 58 1.66 0.11 -13.83
CA VAL A 58 2.64 0.41 -12.78
C VAL A 58 1.87 0.66 -11.49
N MET A 59 2.21 -0.08 -10.44
CA MET A 59 1.63 0.05 -9.12
C MET A 59 2.63 0.68 -8.18
N ILE A 60 2.20 1.68 -7.41
CA ILE A 60 3.03 2.33 -6.40
C ILE A 60 2.39 2.08 -5.04
N LYS A 61 3.04 1.25 -4.22
CA LYS A 61 2.62 0.99 -2.84
C LYS A 61 3.07 2.15 -1.97
N ARG A 62 2.09 2.75 -1.30
CA ARG A 62 2.28 3.75 -0.27
C ARG A 62 1.84 3.19 1.08
N THR A 63 2.19 3.88 2.16
CA THR A 63 1.76 3.49 3.51
C THR A 63 0.23 3.47 3.69
N ASP A 64 -0.49 4.30 2.94
CA ASP A 64 -1.95 4.47 3.03
C ASP A 64 -2.73 3.82 1.88
N GLY A 65 -2.06 3.19 0.91
CA GLY A 65 -2.74 2.49 -0.18
C GLY A 65 -1.87 2.26 -1.40
N VAL A 66 -2.51 1.99 -2.54
CA VAL A 66 -1.82 1.67 -3.81
C VAL A 66 -2.32 2.58 -4.91
N GLN A 67 -1.40 3.19 -5.65
CA GLN A 67 -1.72 3.97 -6.84
C GLN A 67 -1.41 3.19 -8.11
N TYR A 68 -2.33 3.25 -9.07
CA TYR A 68 -2.22 2.54 -10.35
C TYR A 68 -1.99 3.53 -11.50
N PHE A 69 -0.95 3.31 -12.29
CA PHE A 69 -0.59 4.15 -13.42
C PHE A 69 -0.51 3.34 -14.70
N ARG A 70 -0.89 3.96 -15.82
CA ARG A 70 -0.55 3.43 -17.15
C ARG A 70 0.98 3.49 -17.33
N PRO A 71 1.60 2.53 -18.04
CA PRO A 71 3.05 2.40 -18.19
C PRO A 71 3.60 3.38 -19.25
N TRP A 72 3.10 4.62 -19.23
CA TRP A 72 3.52 5.68 -20.13
C TRP A 72 4.07 6.84 -19.32
N ALA A 73 5.19 7.41 -19.78
CA ALA A 73 5.88 8.50 -19.11
C ALA A 73 4.92 9.63 -18.67
N LYS A 74 4.02 10.08 -19.55
CA LYS A 74 3.06 11.16 -19.28
C LYS A 74 2.14 10.95 -18.05
N PHE A 75 1.98 9.72 -17.58
CA PHE A 75 1.22 9.41 -16.36
C PHE A 75 2.11 9.60 -15.13
N LEU A 76 3.32 9.03 -15.13
CA LEU A 76 4.29 9.20 -14.05
C LEU A 76 4.85 10.62 -13.94
N GLN A 77 4.93 11.37 -15.05
CA GLN A 77 5.33 12.79 -15.08
C GLN A 77 4.44 13.71 -14.23
N THR A 78 3.26 13.24 -13.81
CA THR A 78 2.39 13.98 -12.90
C THR A 78 2.75 13.82 -11.42
N LEU A 79 3.67 12.90 -11.10
CA LEU A 79 4.21 12.75 -9.77
C LEU A 79 5.25 13.85 -9.48
N PRO A 80 5.38 14.28 -8.21
CA PRO A 80 6.48 15.14 -7.79
C PRO A 80 7.85 14.55 -8.12
N ALA A 81 8.81 15.42 -8.38
CA ALA A 81 10.21 15.02 -8.54
C ALA A 81 10.72 14.16 -7.37
N ARG A 82 10.35 14.51 -6.14
CA ARG A 82 10.70 13.74 -4.93
C ARG A 82 10.19 12.29 -4.99
N ASP A 83 8.96 12.11 -5.45
CA ASP A 83 8.37 10.77 -5.55
C ASP A 83 9.07 9.95 -6.64
N LEU A 84 9.37 10.57 -7.79
CA LEU A 84 10.10 9.92 -8.88
C LEU A 84 11.54 9.55 -8.48
N HIS A 85 12.23 10.43 -7.73
CA HIS A 85 13.53 10.12 -7.14
C HIS A 85 13.45 8.93 -6.19
N HIS A 86 12.43 8.89 -5.32
CA HIS A 86 12.26 7.80 -4.37
C HIS A 86 11.96 6.48 -5.08
N ILE A 87 11.05 6.47 -6.07
CA ILE A 87 10.75 5.29 -6.89
C ILE A 87 12.02 4.75 -7.57
N ALA A 88 12.85 5.64 -8.12
CA ALA A 88 14.12 5.29 -8.74
C ALA A 88 15.17 4.70 -7.78
N GLN A 89 15.00 4.86 -6.47
CA GLN A 89 15.90 4.31 -5.45
C GLN A 89 15.36 3.00 -4.84
N LEU A 90 14.09 2.67 -5.07
CA LEU A 90 13.46 1.46 -4.56
C LEU A 90 13.70 0.30 -5.52
N ASN A 91 14.04 -0.87 -4.96
CA ASN A 91 14.12 -2.11 -5.72
C ASN A 91 12.71 -2.51 -6.20
N LEU A 92 12.61 -2.98 -7.44
CA LEU A 92 11.41 -3.62 -7.96
C LEU A 92 11.03 -4.83 -7.11
N ASN A 93 9.74 -5.00 -6.86
CA ASN A 93 9.21 -6.20 -6.21
C ASN A 93 9.21 -7.43 -7.14
N SER A 94 9.41 -7.25 -8.44
CA SER A 94 9.20 -8.29 -9.44
C SER A 94 10.38 -8.47 -10.39
N ASP A 95 10.61 -9.73 -10.75
CA ASP A 95 11.41 -10.17 -11.91
C ASP A 95 10.67 -9.92 -13.24
N THR A 96 9.91 -8.81 -13.33
CA THR A 96 9.04 -8.52 -14.47
C THR A 96 9.86 -8.40 -15.76
N ASN A 97 9.52 -9.23 -16.74
CA ASN A 97 10.22 -9.33 -18.03
C ASN A 97 9.55 -8.50 -19.14
N VAL A 98 8.95 -7.36 -18.77
CA VAL A 98 8.14 -6.57 -19.71
C VAL A 98 8.98 -5.45 -20.33
N ALA A 99 9.13 -5.51 -21.65
CA ALA A 99 10.01 -4.61 -22.43
C ALA A 99 9.71 -3.11 -22.23
N SER A 100 8.44 -2.73 -22.06
CA SER A 100 8.03 -1.33 -21.84
C SER A 100 8.52 -0.77 -20.50
N ILE A 101 8.72 -1.62 -19.49
CA ILE A 101 9.29 -1.24 -18.19
C ILE A 101 10.81 -1.29 -18.19
N ARG A 102 11.41 -2.23 -18.92
CA ARG A 102 12.87 -2.32 -19.10
C ARG A 102 13.49 -1.02 -19.61
N GLY A 103 12.76 -0.19 -20.37
CA GLY A 103 13.23 1.13 -20.78
C GLY A 103 12.90 2.25 -19.79
N LEU A 104 11.64 2.32 -19.34
CA LEU A 104 11.13 3.46 -18.57
C LEU A 104 11.81 3.62 -17.21
N ILE A 105 12.05 2.51 -16.51
CA ILE A 105 12.55 2.55 -15.13
C ILE A 105 14.04 2.81 -15.08
N PRO A 106 14.91 2.10 -15.84
CA PRO A 106 16.31 2.49 -15.93
C PRO A 106 16.49 3.92 -16.44
N HIS A 107 15.61 4.40 -17.32
CA HIS A 107 15.60 5.81 -17.73
C HIS A 107 15.30 6.76 -16.57
N LEU A 108 14.26 6.48 -15.76
CA LEU A 108 13.96 7.24 -14.54
C LEU A 108 15.11 7.20 -13.54
N VAL A 109 15.79 6.06 -13.38
CA VAL A 109 16.97 5.91 -12.52
C VAL A 109 18.14 6.75 -13.03
N ALA A 110 18.42 6.72 -14.34
CA ALA A 110 19.48 7.51 -14.95
C ALA A 110 19.21 9.02 -14.80
N GLU A 111 17.99 9.46 -15.10
CA GLU A 111 17.57 10.86 -14.93
C GLU A 111 17.63 11.32 -13.46
N SER A 112 17.22 10.45 -12.52
CA SER A 112 17.30 10.68 -11.07
C SER A 112 18.74 10.84 -10.60
N ARG A 113 19.67 9.97 -11.05
CA ARG A 113 21.11 10.04 -10.71
C ARG A 113 21.79 11.27 -11.30
N ALA A 114 21.39 11.69 -12.50
CA ALA A 114 21.93 12.87 -13.15
C ALA A 114 21.47 14.18 -12.50
N SER A 115 20.45 14.14 -11.62
CA SER A 115 19.83 15.30 -10.94
C SER A 115 19.39 16.44 -11.86
N LYS A 116 19.26 16.18 -13.15
CA LYS A 116 19.03 17.19 -14.19
C LYS A 116 17.70 17.01 -14.91
N TRP A 117 17.03 15.85 -14.79
CA TRP A 117 15.72 15.56 -15.39
C TRP A 117 15.58 16.15 -16.81
N LYS A 118 16.57 15.87 -17.67
CA LYS A 118 16.78 16.54 -18.96
C LYS A 118 15.72 16.14 -19.98
N THR A 119 15.37 14.86 -20.03
CA THR A 119 14.42 14.30 -20.99
C THR A 119 13.04 14.05 -20.39
N PHE A 120 12.97 13.85 -19.08
CA PHE A 120 11.75 13.49 -18.38
C PHE A 120 11.13 14.70 -17.67
N LYS A 121 10.09 15.28 -18.28
CA LYS A 121 9.42 16.48 -17.77
C LYS A 121 8.72 16.22 -16.44
N LEU A 122 9.17 16.89 -15.39
CA LEU A 122 8.63 16.76 -14.04
C LEU A 122 7.34 17.56 -13.82
N ALA A 123 6.51 17.11 -12.87
CA ALA A 123 5.40 17.91 -12.39
C ALA A 123 5.94 19.16 -11.66
N VAL A 124 5.55 20.33 -12.15
CA VAL A 124 5.86 21.60 -11.50
C VAL A 124 4.75 21.93 -10.50
N GLY A 125 5.12 21.96 -9.22
CA GLY A 125 4.21 22.44 -8.18
C GLY A 125 4.07 23.95 -8.20
N ARG A 126 2.94 24.46 -7.71
CA ARG A 126 2.68 25.88 -7.51
C ARG A 126 2.70 26.17 -6.01
N GLY A 127 3.40 27.22 -5.62
CA GLY A 127 3.35 27.73 -4.24
C GLY A 127 2.00 28.38 -4.00
N VAL A 128 1.26 27.86 -3.02
CA VAL A 128 -0.02 28.42 -2.58
C VAL A 128 0.12 28.83 -1.13
N LYS A 129 -0.23 30.09 -0.83
CA LYS A 129 -0.37 30.54 0.55
C LYS A 129 -1.61 29.94 1.17
N TYR A 130 -1.49 29.45 2.39
CA TYR A 130 -2.62 29.01 3.19
C TYR A 130 -2.49 29.55 4.60
N PHE A 131 -3.63 29.87 5.20
CA PHE A 131 -3.69 30.27 6.60
C PHE A 131 -3.73 29.03 7.49
N ASN A 132 -2.68 28.83 8.28
CA ASN A 132 -2.64 27.75 9.24
C ASN A 132 -3.39 28.17 10.51
N LYS A 133 -4.61 27.66 10.67
CA LYS A 133 -5.49 27.97 11.81
C LYS A 133 -4.91 27.61 13.18
N PHE A 134 -3.93 26.70 13.23
CA PHE A 134 -3.30 26.28 14.48
C PHE A 134 -2.15 27.20 14.90
N THR A 135 -1.38 27.69 13.93
CA THR A 135 -0.24 28.59 14.20
C THR A 135 -0.61 30.07 14.07
N GLY A 136 -1.79 30.37 13.52
CA GLY A 136 -2.27 31.73 13.26
C GLY A 136 -1.48 32.47 12.17
N LYS A 137 -0.69 31.75 11.35
CA LYS A 137 0.25 32.34 10.38
C LYS A 137 -0.08 31.93 8.94
N GLU A 138 0.25 32.82 8.00
CA GLU A 138 0.32 32.46 6.59
C GLU A 138 1.55 31.57 6.34
N GLU A 139 1.31 30.38 5.82
CA GLU A 139 2.36 29.45 5.42
C GLU A 139 2.27 29.19 3.91
N TRP A 140 3.41 28.88 3.29
CA TRP A 140 3.47 28.45 1.90
C TRP A 140 3.41 26.93 1.81
N LYS A 141 2.57 26.43 0.90
CA LYS A 141 2.52 25.00 0.54
C LYS A 141 2.73 24.83 -0.95
N MET A 142 3.57 23.88 -1.32
CA MET A 142 3.70 23.43 -2.70
C MET A 142 2.53 22.50 -3.06
N VAL A 143 1.68 22.94 -3.97
CA VAL A 143 0.55 22.17 -4.50
C VAL A 143 0.91 21.69 -5.90
N TYR A 144 0.88 20.37 -6.12
CA TYR A 144 1.13 19.78 -7.43
C TYR A 144 -0.20 19.47 -8.12
N PRO A 145 -0.21 19.38 -9.47
CA PRO A 145 -1.33 18.81 -10.20
C PRO A 145 -1.72 17.43 -9.64
N PRO A 146 -3.00 17.05 -9.72
CA PRO A 146 -3.42 15.71 -9.32
C PRO A 146 -2.66 14.67 -10.15
N ALA A 147 -2.24 13.59 -9.49
CA ALA A 147 -1.63 12.46 -10.17
C ALA A 147 -2.63 11.89 -11.18
N ARG A 148 -2.17 11.61 -12.40
CA ARG A 148 -2.96 10.89 -13.42
C ARG A 148 -2.94 9.39 -13.12
N CYS A 149 -3.41 8.98 -11.94
CA CYS A 149 -3.61 7.57 -11.63
C CYS A 149 -5.00 7.10 -12.09
N LEU A 150 -5.19 5.79 -12.20
CA LEU A 150 -6.51 5.22 -12.36
C LEU A 150 -7.32 5.48 -11.08
N ARG A 151 -8.59 5.87 -11.26
CA ARG A 151 -9.56 6.01 -10.16
C ARG A 151 -10.25 4.71 -9.80
N LYS A 152 -10.30 3.76 -10.75
CA LYS A 152 -10.86 2.43 -10.53
C LYS A 152 -9.72 1.46 -10.27
N ILE A 153 -9.85 0.71 -9.18
CA ILE A 153 -8.87 -0.31 -8.80
C ILE A 153 -9.00 -1.49 -9.77
N PRO A 154 -7.91 -1.88 -10.46
CA PRO A 154 -7.91 -3.11 -11.26
C PRO A 154 -7.94 -4.33 -10.33
N MET A 155 -8.91 -5.20 -10.53
CA MET A 155 -9.05 -6.42 -9.73
C MET A 155 -8.21 -7.55 -10.33
N ARG A 156 -7.15 -7.96 -9.62
CA ARG A 156 -6.26 -9.05 -10.05
C ARG A 156 -6.94 -10.41 -9.97
N LYS A 157 -6.80 -11.23 -11.02
CA LYS A 157 -7.27 -12.62 -11.01
C LYS A 157 -6.18 -13.50 -10.41
N PHE A 158 -6.57 -14.41 -9.55
CA PHE A 158 -5.67 -15.39 -8.94
C PHE A 158 -5.96 -16.78 -9.51
N ASP A 159 -4.92 -17.58 -9.61
CA ASP A 159 -5.04 -19.02 -9.74
C ASP A 159 -5.47 -19.59 -8.38
N LEU A 160 -6.79 -19.76 -8.21
CA LEU A 160 -7.41 -20.08 -6.93
C LEU A 160 -7.10 -21.50 -6.46
N ASP A 161 -6.69 -22.40 -7.36
CA ASP A 161 -6.41 -23.79 -7.01
C ASP A 161 -5.08 -23.88 -6.24
N LYS A 162 -4.14 -22.96 -6.50
CA LYS A 162 -2.91 -22.82 -5.69
C LYS A 162 -3.16 -22.37 -4.24
N PHE A 163 -4.31 -21.76 -3.95
CA PHE A 163 -4.63 -21.32 -2.59
C PHE A 163 -5.12 -22.47 -1.70
N ASP A 164 -5.40 -23.64 -2.25
CA ASP A 164 -5.80 -24.80 -1.46
C ASP A 164 -4.66 -25.28 -0.53
N SER A 165 -3.42 -25.16 -1.00
CA SER A 165 -2.20 -25.45 -0.23
C SER A 165 -1.78 -24.34 0.74
N LEU A 166 -2.49 -23.19 0.81
CA LEU A 166 -2.20 -22.08 1.75
C LEU A 166 -1.94 -22.59 3.17
N GLY A 167 -0.75 -22.40 3.71
CA GLY A 167 -0.44 -22.78 5.09
C GLY A 167 0.18 -21.65 5.91
N TYR A 168 0.70 -20.62 5.24
CA TYR A 168 1.36 -19.51 5.92
C TYR A 168 1.27 -18.23 5.11
N TRP A 169 1.16 -17.10 5.81
CA TRP A 169 1.22 -15.78 5.19
C TRP A 169 1.84 -14.75 6.13
N TYR A 170 2.63 -13.86 5.55
CA TYR A 170 3.38 -12.85 6.27
C TYR A 170 3.45 -11.55 5.48
N LEU A 171 3.66 -10.44 6.18
CA LEU A 171 3.92 -9.14 5.58
C LEU A 171 5.42 -9.02 5.32
N ASP A 172 5.79 -8.74 4.09
CA ASP A 172 7.15 -8.38 3.73
C ASP A 172 7.40 -6.92 4.11
N GLY A 173 8.14 -6.68 5.20
CA GLY A 173 8.41 -5.34 5.72
C GLY A 173 9.19 -4.43 4.77
N LYS A 174 9.90 -4.98 3.77
CA LYS A 174 10.57 -4.17 2.75
C LYS A 174 9.56 -3.60 1.75
N THR A 175 8.63 -4.44 1.30
CA THR A 175 7.76 -4.12 0.18
C THR A 175 6.38 -3.64 0.62
N GLY A 176 5.95 -4.00 1.83
CA GLY A 176 4.60 -3.80 2.35
C GLY A 176 3.56 -4.71 1.69
N ALA A 177 4.00 -5.76 0.99
CA ALA A 177 3.12 -6.77 0.39
C ALA A 177 2.83 -7.90 1.38
N ALA A 178 1.62 -8.48 1.31
CA ALA A 178 1.33 -9.75 1.96
C ALA A 178 1.77 -10.90 1.05
N VAL A 179 2.62 -11.78 1.57
CA VAL A 179 3.15 -12.95 0.87
C VAL A 179 2.45 -14.19 1.41
N ILE A 180 1.88 -14.98 0.51
CA ILE A 180 1.13 -16.20 0.81
C ILE A 180 1.94 -17.40 0.32
N THR A 181 2.07 -18.42 1.16
CA THR A 181 2.93 -19.58 0.94
C THR A 181 2.27 -20.89 1.39
N GLU A 182 2.71 -22.01 0.82
CA GLU A 182 2.15 -23.34 1.14
C GLU A 182 2.49 -23.80 2.56
N LYS A 183 3.75 -23.65 2.95
CA LYS A 183 4.29 -23.95 4.28
C LYS A 183 5.16 -22.77 4.72
N LYS A 184 5.79 -22.83 5.91
CA LYS A 184 6.67 -21.76 6.42
C LYS A 184 7.77 -21.40 5.39
N VAL A 185 7.48 -20.41 4.54
CA VAL A 185 8.40 -19.70 3.64
C VAL A 185 9.15 -20.62 2.66
N THR A 186 8.43 -21.56 2.01
CA THR A 186 9.04 -22.46 1.01
C THR A 186 8.67 -22.09 -0.43
N VAL A 187 7.37 -22.04 -0.74
CA VAL A 187 6.85 -21.80 -2.09
C VAL A 187 5.84 -20.67 -2.03
N GLU A 188 6.11 -19.58 -2.75
CA GLU A 188 5.21 -18.43 -2.88
C GLU A 188 4.04 -18.81 -3.79
N ILE A 189 2.83 -18.79 -3.22
CA ILE A 189 1.57 -18.96 -3.96
C ILE A 189 1.20 -17.62 -4.61
N ALA A 190 1.28 -16.54 -3.82
CA ALA A 190 0.91 -15.20 -4.27
C ALA A 190 1.58 -14.12 -3.42
N ARG A 191 1.88 -12.99 -4.07
CA ARG A 191 2.26 -11.73 -3.44
C ARG A 191 1.21 -10.67 -3.74
N ILE A 192 0.66 -10.11 -2.67
CA ILE A 192 -0.50 -9.22 -2.71
C ILE A 192 -0.04 -7.85 -2.23
N LEU A 193 0.06 -6.91 -3.17
CA LEU A 193 0.48 -5.54 -2.86
C LEU A 193 -0.68 -4.67 -2.36
N ASP A 194 -1.86 -4.83 -2.97
CA ASP A 194 -3.09 -4.17 -2.59
C ASP A 194 -4.01 -5.13 -1.80
N PRO A 195 -4.31 -4.82 -0.51
CA PRO A 195 -5.23 -5.60 0.30
C PRO A 195 -6.57 -5.91 -0.38
N ILE A 196 -7.11 -5.00 -1.19
CA ILE A 196 -8.43 -5.15 -1.80
C ILE A 196 -8.51 -6.35 -2.75
N TRP A 197 -7.38 -6.80 -3.29
CA TRP A 197 -7.35 -7.97 -4.17
C TRP A 197 -7.78 -9.25 -3.47
N LEU A 198 -7.68 -9.32 -2.13
CA LEU A 198 -8.15 -10.46 -1.35
C LEU A 198 -9.65 -10.75 -1.53
N VAL A 199 -10.45 -9.75 -1.96
CA VAL A 199 -11.88 -9.91 -2.29
C VAL A 199 -12.11 -10.98 -3.39
N ASN A 200 -11.12 -11.20 -4.25
CA ASN A 200 -11.21 -12.18 -5.34
C ASN A 200 -10.93 -13.63 -4.91
N LEU A 201 -10.68 -13.89 -3.63
CA LEU A 201 -10.51 -15.25 -3.12
C LEU A 201 -11.85 -15.95 -2.89
N ARG A 202 -11.85 -17.29 -2.79
CA ARG A 202 -13.04 -18.08 -2.42
C ARG A 202 -13.31 -17.97 -0.92
N GLU A 203 -14.54 -18.25 -0.50
CA GLU A 203 -14.94 -18.27 0.92
C GLU A 203 -14.00 -19.13 1.78
N ALA A 204 -13.67 -20.33 1.32
CA ALA A 204 -12.80 -21.27 2.04
C ALA A 204 -11.40 -20.68 2.30
N HIS A 205 -10.83 -19.98 1.31
CA HIS A 205 -9.52 -19.35 1.41
C HIS A 205 -9.54 -18.16 2.37
N LEU A 206 -10.57 -17.32 2.31
CA LEU A 206 -10.72 -16.17 3.23
C LEU A 206 -10.91 -16.62 4.68
N LYS A 207 -11.73 -17.65 4.94
CA LYS A 207 -11.87 -18.23 6.28
C LYS A 207 -10.55 -18.85 6.77
N LYS A 208 -9.76 -19.46 5.88
CA LYS A 208 -8.43 -19.98 6.21
C LYS A 208 -7.47 -18.84 6.59
N LEU A 209 -7.42 -17.76 5.81
CA LEU A 209 -6.65 -16.55 6.13
C LEU A 209 -7.10 -15.87 7.43
N GLN A 210 -8.40 -15.88 7.75
CA GLN A 210 -8.89 -15.32 9.01
C GLN A 210 -8.40 -16.11 10.24
N ARG A 211 -8.31 -17.44 10.12
CA ARG A 211 -7.86 -18.33 11.20
C ARG A 211 -6.33 -18.34 11.33
N LEU A 212 -5.61 -18.16 10.22
CA LEU A 212 -4.15 -18.08 10.22
C LEU A 212 -3.72 -16.64 10.54
N PRO A 213 -3.01 -16.37 11.65
CA PRO A 213 -2.56 -15.01 11.93
C PRO A 213 -1.51 -14.56 10.91
N LEU A 214 -1.75 -13.41 10.26
CA LEU A 214 -0.75 -12.73 9.44
C LEU A 214 0.49 -12.44 10.30
N LYS A 215 1.67 -12.84 9.83
CA LYS A 215 2.93 -12.60 10.54
C LYS A 215 3.57 -11.31 10.06
N TYR A 216 3.91 -10.41 10.97
CA TYR A 216 4.47 -9.09 10.65
C TYR A 216 5.36 -8.59 11.80
N LEU A 217 6.27 -7.67 11.49
CA LEU A 217 7.07 -6.95 12.50
C LEU A 217 6.22 -5.89 13.19
N LYS A 218 6.52 -5.58 14.45
CA LYS A 218 5.72 -4.62 15.24
C LYS A 218 5.61 -3.26 14.56
N GLU A 219 6.68 -2.81 13.88
CA GLU A 219 6.70 -1.54 13.15
C GLU A 219 5.72 -1.50 11.96
N ASP A 220 5.39 -2.66 11.38
CA ASP A 220 4.54 -2.76 10.19
C ASP A 220 3.07 -3.08 10.52
N ARG A 221 2.68 -2.96 11.78
CA ARG A 221 1.31 -3.26 12.25
C ARG A 221 0.25 -2.56 11.43
N GLU A 222 0.41 -1.28 11.13
CA GLU A 222 -0.59 -0.51 10.38
C GLU A 222 -0.79 -1.02 8.95
N LEU A 223 0.28 -1.49 8.31
CA LEU A 223 0.22 -2.11 6.98
C LEU A 223 -0.46 -3.48 7.06
N ALA A 224 -0.09 -4.30 8.05
CA ALA A 224 -0.68 -5.60 8.29
C ALA A 224 -2.19 -5.51 8.57
N ASP A 225 -2.60 -4.53 9.38
CA ASP A 225 -4.00 -4.28 9.73
C ASP A 225 -4.87 -4.01 8.49
N GLN A 226 -4.33 -3.42 7.42
CA GLN A 226 -5.09 -3.22 6.17
C GLN A 226 -5.50 -4.55 5.55
N PHE A 227 -4.59 -5.52 5.47
CA PHE A 227 -4.89 -6.86 4.94
C PHE A 227 -5.86 -7.62 5.85
N ILE A 228 -5.62 -7.60 7.16
CA ILE A 228 -6.46 -8.27 8.15
C ILE A 228 -7.90 -7.74 8.08
N LYS A 229 -8.08 -6.41 8.02
CA LYS A 229 -9.40 -5.78 7.93
C LYS A 229 -10.16 -6.17 6.66
N VAL A 230 -9.48 -6.27 5.52
CA VAL A 230 -10.15 -6.73 4.28
C VAL A 230 -10.62 -8.17 4.43
N VAL A 231 -9.80 -9.08 4.96
CA VAL A 231 -10.21 -10.49 5.20
C VAL A 231 -11.42 -10.53 6.15
N GLN A 232 -11.35 -9.82 7.27
CA GLN A 232 -12.44 -9.77 8.24
C GLN A 232 -13.73 -9.20 7.64
N PHE A 233 -13.62 -8.13 6.85
CA PHE A 233 -14.75 -7.52 6.16
C PHE A 233 -15.39 -8.50 5.17
N CYS A 234 -14.59 -9.19 4.36
CA CYS A 234 -15.07 -10.15 3.38
C CYS A 234 -15.82 -11.31 4.03
N VAL A 235 -15.25 -11.89 5.10
CA VAL A 235 -15.89 -12.99 5.84
C VAL A 235 -17.18 -12.52 6.53
N LYS A 236 -17.15 -11.36 7.21
CA LYS A 236 -18.31 -10.82 7.93
C LYS A 236 -19.48 -10.50 7.00
N ASN A 237 -19.21 -9.92 5.85
CA ASN A 237 -20.24 -9.44 4.92
C ASN A 237 -20.56 -10.41 3.78
N LYS A 238 -19.97 -11.60 3.81
CA LYS A 238 -20.15 -12.63 2.78
C LYS A 238 -19.76 -12.17 1.36
N VAL A 239 -18.63 -11.47 1.25
CA VAL A 239 -18.12 -10.95 -0.01
C VAL A 239 -16.90 -11.77 -0.46
N TRP A 240 -17.02 -12.47 -1.58
CA TRP A 240 -15.95 -13.30 -2.18
C TRP A 240 -16.25 -13.65 -3.63
N ALA A 241 -15.27 -14.21 -4.33
CA ALA A 241 -15.47 -14.69 -5.69
C ALA A 241 -16.54 -15.79 -5.75
N GLY A 242 -17.54 -15.60 -6.61
CA GLY A 242 -18.67 -16.53 -6.78
C GLY A 242 -19.83 -16.34 -5.80
N ALA A 243 -19.77 -15.36 -4.89
CA ALA A 243 -20.94 -14.99 -4.09
C ALA A 243 -22.04 -14.42 -5.00
N SER A 244 -23.24 -15.03 -5.00
CA SER A 244 -24.40 -14.42 -5.64
C SER A 244 -24.75 -13.15 -4.86
N THR A 245 -24.68 -11.98 -5.48
CA THR A 245 -25.34 -10.79 -4.96
C THR A 245 -26.84 -11.03 -5.04
N ARG A 246 -27.42 -11.71 -4.04
CA ARG A 246 -28.87 -11.59 -3.83
C ARG A 246 -29.07 -10.11 -3.48
N SER A 247 -29.59 -9.41 -4.47
CA SER A 247 -29.96 -8.01 -4.45
C SER A 247 -30.71 -7.71 -3.14
N LYS A 248 -30.09 -6.89 -2.29
CA LYS A 248 -30.78 -6.14 -1.24
C LYS A 248 -31.74 -5.07 -1.82
N ASP A 249 -32.14 -5.20 -3.08
CA ASP A 249 -33.10 -4.34 -3.75
C ASP A 249 -34.55 -4.84 -3.58
N GLU A 250 -34.76 -6.04 -2.99
CA GLU A 250 -36.10 -6.56 -2.69
C GLU A 250 -36.64 -6.09 -1.33
N GLU A 251 -35.80 -5.59 -0.41
CA GLU A 251 -36.25 -5.10 0.91
C GLU A 251 -36.78 -3.66 0.89
N PHE A 252 -36.64 -2.93 -0.23
CA PHE A 252 -37.09 -1.52 -0.37
C PHE A 252 -38.37 -1.33 -1.19
N LYS A 253 -39.06 -2.41 -1.59
CA LYS A 253 -40.32 -2.33 -2.36
C LYS A 253 -41.59 -2.72 -1.59
N THR A 254 -41.47 -2.98 -0.30
CA THR A 254 -42.64 -3.25 0.56
C THR A 254 -42.47 -2.53 1.89
N THR A 255 -42.66 -1.21 1.87
CA THR A 255 -43.27 -0.48 2.99
C THR A 255 -43.92 0.79 2.46
#